data_AF-A0A5E4P498-F1
#
_entry.id   AF-A0A5E4P498-F1
#
_cell.length_a   1.000
_cell.length_b   1.000
_cell.length_c   1.000
_cell.angle_alpha   90.00
_cell.angle_beta   90.00
_cell.angle_gamma   90.00
#
_symmetry.space_group_name_H-M   'P 1'
#
loop_
_entity.id
_entity.type
_entity.pdbx_description
1 polymer ?
#
loop_
_entity_poly.entity_id
_entity_poly.type
_entity_poly.pdbx_seq_one_letter_code
_entity_poly.pdbx_strand_id
1 'polypeptide(L)'
;MSLSSELFARPADLSPASRFTTMNGMVYLVSGLAFLAWPNLIQIVFRDAPFEGHEAALFRLLGMLLAIVGWLYIFGGLAGTRQFVWATIVDRVTIVPAVLVVMAINGIFPHLSIFFAVVDPAMAIGAYLLLHRRAPMPSRSPFGVRAPN
;
A
#
# COMPACT_ATOMS: atom_id res chain seq x y z
N MET A 1 2.23 -10.04 29.02
CA MET A 1 2.47 -9.13 27.87
C MET A 1 1.13 -8.90 27.18
N SER A 2 0.81 -7.67 26.76
CA SER A 2 -0.50 -7.35 26.16
C SER A 2 -0.43 -7.40 24.64
N LEU A 3 -1.49 -7.87 23.98
CA LEU A 3 -1.56 -7.92 22.51
C LEU A 3 -1.42 -6.52 21.89
N SER A 4 -2.00 -5.50 22.53
CA SER A 4 -1.90 -4.11 22.11
C SER A 4 -0.47 -3.57 22.18
N SER A 5 0.30 -3.90 23.21
CA SER A 5 1.68 -3.41 23.34
C SER A 5 2.61 -3.98 22.27
N GLU A 6 2.39 -5.24 21.87
CA GLU A 6 3.15 -5.87 20.78
C GLU A 6 2.74 -5.31 19.42
N LEU A 7 1.43 -5.14 19.17
CA LEU A 7 0.91 -4.68 17.89
C LEU A 7 1.35 -3.25 17.55
N PHE A 8 1.47 -2.38 18.56
CA PHE A 8 1.88 -0.98 18.38
C PHE A 8 3.36 -0.72 18.68
N ALA A 9 4.15 -1.76 18.96
CA ALA A 9 5.60 -1.63 19.06
C ALA A 9 6.18 -1.15 17.73
N ARG A 10 7.07 -0.15 17.78
CA ARG A 10 7.67 0.47 16.59
C ARG A 10 9.17 0.66 16.81
N PRO A 11 10.00 0.44 15.79
CA PRO A 11 11.40 0.89 15.79
C PRO A 11 11.48 2.41 16.01
N ALA A 12 12.52 2.88 16.70
CA ALA A 12 12.73 4.30 16.96
C ALA A 12 12.87 5.12 15.67
N ASP A 13 13.47 4.53 14.63
CA ASP A 13 13.72 5.18 13.34
C ASP A 13 13.10 4.39 12.17
N LEU A 14 11.90 4.80 11.75
CA LEU A 14 11.28 4.28 10.54
C LEU A 14 11.89 4.91 9.29
N SER A 15 12.33 4.07 8.35
CA SER A 15 12.83 4.53 7.06
C SER A 15 11.73 5.28 6.27
N PRO A 16 12.09 6.22 5.37
CA PRO A 16 11.13 6.92 4.53
C PRO A 16 10.23 5.98 3.72
N ALA A 17 10.79 4.87 3.22
CA ALA A 17 10.05 3.86 2.48
C ALA A 17 9.01 3.15 3.37
N SER A 18 9.36 2.82 4.61
CA SER A 18 8.43 2.21 5.57
C SER A 18 7.30 3.17 5.96
N ARG A 19 7.60 4.45 6.23
CA ARG A 19 6.57 5.48 6.47
C ARG A 19 5.63 5.64 5.28
N PHE A 20 6.18 5.62 4.06
CA PHE A 20 5.40 5.70 2.84
C PHE A 20 4.52 4.46 2.64
N THR A 21 5.02 3.26 2.94
CA THR A 21 4.20 2.04 2.95
C THR A 21 3.07 2.11 3.97
N THR A 22 3.30 2.66 5.17
CA THR A 22 2.23 2.90 6.15
C THR A 22 1.17 3.86 5.63
N MET A 23 1.59 4.95 4.96
CA MET A 23 0.67 5.90 4.34
C MET A 23 -0.15 5.26 3.21
N ASN A 24 0.48 4.43 2.37
CA ASN A 24 -0.25 3.62 1.39
C ASN A 24 -1.27 2.72 2.09
N GLY A 25 -0.90 2.09 3.20
CA GLY A 25 -1.84 1.29 3.99
C GLY A 25 -3.07 2.06 4.45
N MET A 26 -2.94 3.34 4.84
CA MET A 26 -4.08 4.20 5.16
C MET A 26 -4.98 4.45 3.94
N VAL A 27 -4.39 4.73 2.77
CA VAL A 27 -5.15 4.92 1.53
C VAL A 27 -5.97 3.66 1.19
N TYR A 28 -5.36 2.48 1.33
CA TYR A 28 -6.02 1.20 1.06
C TYR A 28 -7.12 0.92 2.09
N LEU A 29 -6.86 1.19 3.36
CA LEU A 29 -7.83 1.00 4.42
C LEU A 29 -9.07 1.88 4.19
N VAL A 30 -8.88 3.17 3.93
CA VAL A 30 -9.98 4.11 3.67
C VAL A 30 -10.74 3.72 2.40
N SER A 31 -10.02 3.39 1.33
CA SER A 31 -10.64 2.97 0.06
C SER A 31 -11.44 1.68 0.22
N GLY A 32 -10.90 0.70 0.97
CA GLY A 32 -11.58 -0.56 1.26
C GLY A 32 -12.85 -0.37 2.08
N LEU A 33 -12.78 0.46 3.13
CA LEU A 33 -13.96 0.83 3.92
C LEU A 33 -15.00 1.58 3.09
N ALA A 34 -14.57 2.44 2.16
CA ALA A 34 -15.48 3.12 1.24
C ALA A 34 -16.20 2.13 0.31
N PHE A 35 -15.48 1.15 -0.27
CA PHE A 35 -16.09 0.11 -1.10
C PHE A 35 -17.03 -0.81 -0.31
N LEU A 36 -16.69 -1.09 0.95
CA LEU A 36 -17.51 -1.91 1.84
C LEU A 36 -18.81 -1.20 2.23
N ALA A 37 -18.75 0.09 2.58
CA ALA A 37 -19.91 0.87 2.97
C ALA A 37 -20.76 1.32 1.77
N TRP A 38 -20.11 1.69 0.67
CA TRP A 38 -20.73 2.31 -0.50
C TRP A 38 -20.13 1.78 -1.82
N PRO A 39 -20.48 0.55 -2.23
CA PRO A 39 -19.91 -0.07 -3.43
C PRO A 39 -20.24 0.69 -4.72
N ASN A 40 -21.40 1.37 -4.77
CA ASN A 40 -21.82 2.15 -5.95
C ASN A 40 -20.96 3.40 -6.17
N LEU A 41 -20.08 3.76 -5.22
CA LEU A 41 -19.15 4.88 -5.37
C LEU A 41 -18.33 4.77 -6.66
N ILE A 42 -17.92 3.55 -7.04
CA ILE A 42 -17.12 3.32 -8.26
C ILE A 42 -17.91 3.71 -9.51
N GLN A 43 -19.20 3.41 -9.56
CA GLN A 43 -20.06 3.73 -10.70
C GLN A 43 -20.28 5.23 -10.82
N ILE A 44 -20.40 5.92 -9.70
CA ILE A 44 -20.53 7.38 -9.68
C ILE A 44 -19.24 8.04 -10.17
N VAL A 45 -18.09 7.59 -9.68
CA VAL A 45 -16.77 8.15 -10.02
C VAL A 45 -16.44 7.91 -11.49
N PHE A 46 -16.62 6.68 -11.99
CA PHE A 46 -16.27 6.31 -13.36
C PHE A 46 -17.41 6.50 -14.36
N ARG A 47 -18.61 6.87 -13.90
CA ARG A 47 -19.84 6.94 -14.71
C ARG A 47 -20.16 5.63 -15.42
N ASP A 48 -19.90 4.52 -14.74
CA ASP A 48 -20.19 3.17 -15.24
C ASP A 48 -21.66 2.82 -15.12
N ALA A 49 -22.09 1.81 -15.89
CA ALA A 49 -23.43 1.27 -15.80
C ALA A 49 -23.75 0.76 -14.38
N PRO A 50 -25.03 0.80 -13.96
CA PRO A 50 -25.49 0.22 -12.70
C PRO A 50 -25.16 -1.27 -12.57
N PHE A 51 -25.12 -1.77 -11.33
CA PHE A 51 -24.89 -3.19 -11.07
C PHE A 51 -26.19 -3.95 -11.36
N GLU A 52 -26.12 -5.09 -12.05
CA GLU A 52 -27.30 -5.82 -12.53
C GLU A 52 -27.56 -7.13 -11.75
N GLY A 53 -26.61 -7.56 -10.91
CA GLY A 53 -26.70 -8.77 -10.10
C GLY A 53 -25.98 -8.63 -8.76
N HIS A 54 -25.00 -9.49 -8.52
CA HIS A 54 -24.30 -9.59 -7.24
C HIS A 54 -23.01 -8.77 -7.18
N GLU A 55 -22.76 -7.89 -8.16
CA GLU A 55 -21.53 -7.10 -8.24
C GLU A 55 -21.40 -6.18 -7.03
N ALA A 56 -22.51 -5.59 -6.56
CA ALA A 56 -22.49 -4.76 -5.35
C ALA A 56 -22.03 -5.55 -4.10
N ALA A 57 -22.34 -6.85 -4.01
CA ALA A 57 -21.85 -7.71 -2.93
C ALA A 57 -20.38 -8.09 -3.14
N LEU A 58 -19.97 -8.36 -4.38
CA LEU A 58 -18.58 -8.61 -4.74
C LEU A 58 -17.69 -7.40 -4.40
N PHE A 59 -18.12 -6.19 -4.72
CA PHE A 59 -17.39 -4.96 -4.38
C PHE A 59 -17.26 -4.75 -2.87
N ARG A 60 -18.23 -5.18 -2.07
CA ARG A 60 -18.10 -5.18 -0.62
C ARG A 60 -17.06 -6.18 -0.12
N LEU A 61 -17.04 -7.38 -0.69
CA LEU A 61 -15.99 -8.37 -0.39
C LEU A 61 -14.61 -7.84 -0.80
N LEU A 62 -14.48 -7.24 -1.98
CA LEU A 62 -13.25 -6.59 -2.43
C LEU A 62 -12.86 -5.44 -1.49
N GLY A 63 -13.83 -4.63 -1.03
CA GLY A 63 -13.62 -3.58 -0.05
C GLY A 63 -13.08 -4.10 1.28
N MET A 64 -13.64 -5.20 1.79
CA MET A 64 -13.11 -5.88 2.98
C MET A 64 -11.67 -6.37 2.77
N LEU A 65 -11.38 -7.03 1.64
CA LEU A 65 -10.03 -7.49 1.33
C LEU A 65 -9.05 -6.33 1.23
N LEU A 66 -9.43 -5.24 0.57
CA LEU A 66 -8.61 -4.03 0.44
C LEU A 66 -8.36 -3.38 1.81
N ALA A 67 -9.36 -3.38 2.69
CA ALA A 67 -9.21 -2.90 4.06
C ALA A 67 -8.23 -3.77 4.88
N ILE A 68 -8.29 -5.10 4.73
CA ILE A 68 -7.33 -6.02 5.35
C ILE A 68 -5.91 -5.77 4.82
N VAL A 69 -5.73 -5.59 3.50
CA VAL A 69 -4.43 -5.25 2.91
C VAL A 69 -3.92 -3.91 3.47
N GLY A 70 -4.78 -2.90 3.56
CA GLY A 70 -4.44 -1.60 4.15
C GLY A 70 -3.98 -1.72 5.60
N TRP A 71 -4.68 -2.52 6.41
CA TRP A 71 -4.29 -2.85 7.77
C TRP A 71 -2.91 -3.51 7.83
N LEU A 72 -2.67 -4.54 7.01
CA LEU A 72 -1.38 -5.22 6.94
C LEU A 72 -0.25 -4.29 6.51
N TYR A 73 -0.51 -3.34 5.61
CA TYR A 73 0.47 -2.35 5.15
C TYR A 73 0.81 -1.33 6.23
N ILE A 74 -0.19 -0.90 7.02
CA ILE A 74 0.04 -0.03 8.17
C ILE A 74 1.01 -0.72 9.12
N PHE A 75 0.68 -1.93 9.59
CA PHE A 75 1.49 -2.62 10.60
C PHE A 75 2.81 -3.15 10.05
N GLY A 76 2.85 -3.68 8.82
CA GLY A 76 4.09 -4.10 8.18
C GLY A 76 5.02 -2.93 7.87
N GLY A 77 4.47 -1.77 7.50
CA GLY A 77 5.22 -0.52 7.39
C GLY A 77 5.74 -0.05 8.75
N LEU A 78 4.92 -0.08 9.80
CA LEU A 78 5.30 0.29 11.17
C LEU A 78 6.33 -0.66 11.80
N ALA A 79 6.38 -1.93 11.37
CA ALA A 79 7.42 -2.87 11.76
C ALA A 79 8.80 -2.48 11.18
N GLY A 80 8.85 -1.60 10.17
CA GLY A 80 10.08 -1.03 9.63
C GLY A 80 10.96 -2.00 8.83
N THR A 81 10.47 -3.22 8.55
CA THR A 81 11.27 -4.24 7.87
C THR A 81 11.38 -3.94 6.38
N ARG A 82 12.62 -3.96 5.87
CA ARG A 82 12.90 -3.72 4.45
C ARG A 82 12.28 -4.80 3.57
N GLN A 83 12.25 -6.05 4.04
CA GLN A 83 11.69 -7.20 3.33
C GLN A 83 10.20 -7.03 3.06
N PHE A 84 9.44 -6.51 4.04
CA PHE A 84 8.02 -6.25 3.87
C PHE A 84 7.77 -5.22 2.77
N VAL A 85 8.52 -4.10 2.77
CA VAL A 85 8.42 -3.08 1.72
C VAL A 85 8.70 -3.69 0.34
N TRP A 86 9.73 -4.52 0.19
CA TRP A 86 10.01 -5.21 -1.08
C TRP A 86 8.89 -6.15 -1.51
N ALA A 87 8.33 -6.94 -0.60
CA ALA A 87 7.21 -7.82 -0.90
C ALA A 87 6.01 -7.03 -1.45
N THR A 88 5.68 -5.88 -0.82
CA THR A 88 4.60 -5.02 -1.33
C THR A 88 4.90 -4.44 -2.71
N ILE A 89 6.15 -4.10 -3.01
CA ILE A 89 6.52 -3.56 -4.34
C ILE A 89 6.32 -4.61 -5.43
N VAL A 90 6.77 -5.85 -5.19
CA VAL A 90 6.72 -6.92 -6.19
C VAL A 90 5.29 -7.26 -6.57
N ASP A 91 4.43 -7.47 -5.58
CA ASP A 91 3.01 -7.81 -5.80
C ASP A 91 2.27 -6.74 -6.61
N ARG A 92 2.46 -5.47 -6.23
CA ARG A 92 1.78 -4.31 -6.82
C ARG A 92 2.27 -3.93 -8.21
N VAL A 93 3.49 -4.33 -8.59
CA VAL A 93 4.06 -4.04 -9.93
C VAL A 93 3.85 -5.21 -10.90
N THR A 94 3.76 -6.44 -10.39
CA THR A 94 3.69 -7.63 -11.26
C THR A 94 2.33 -8.31 -11.23
N ILE A 95 1.89 -8.78 -10.06
CA ILE A 95 0.71 -9.65 -9.93
C ILE A 95 -0.58 -8.84 -10.16
N VAL A 96 -0.74 -7.73 -9.43
CA VAL A 96 -1.99 -6.94 -9.50
C VAL A 96 -2.24 -6.40 -10.91
N PRO A 97 -1.28 -5.75 -11.59
CA PRO A 97 -1.52 -5.22 -12.93
C PRO A 97 -1.76 -6.33 -13.96
N ALA A 98 -1.09 -7.47 -13.84
CA ALA A 98 -1.32 -8.59 -14.76
C ALA A 98 -2.78 -9.06 -14.72
N VAL A 99 -3.37 -9.17 -13.52
CA VAL A 99 -4.78 -9.55 -13.36
C VAL A 99 -5.70 -8.43 -13.87
N LEU A 100 -5.46 -7.18 -13.48
CA LEU A 100 -6.33 -6.06 -13.85
C LEU A 100 -6.32 -5.77 -15.36
N VAL A 101 -5.18 -5.90 -16.03
CA VAL A 101 -5.11 -5.76 -17.50
C VAL A 101 -5.94 -6.82 -18.19
N VAL A 102 -5.88 -8.08 -17.72
CA VAL A 102 -6.73 -9.15 -18.25
C VAL A 102 -8.21 -8.84 -18.03
N MET A 103 -8.59 -8.36 -16.84
CA MET A 103 -9.98 -7.97 -16.57
C MET A 103 -10.46 -6.85 -17.50
N ALA A 104 -9.63 -5.82 -17.72
CA ALA A 104 -9.95 -4.72 -18.61
C ALA A 104 -10.13 -5.17 -20.08
N ILE A 105 -9.26 -6.05 -20.58
CA ILE A 105 -9.36 -6.61 -21.94
C ILE A 105 -10.67 -7.39 -22.13
N ASN A 106 -11.14 -8.08 -21.08
CA ASN A 106 -12.41 -8.81 -21.10
C ASN A 106 -13.64 -7.92 -20.83
N GLY A 107 -13.47 -6.59 -20.72
CA GLY A 107 -14.57 -5.66 -20.45
C GLY A 107 -15.13 -5.72 -19.03
N ILE A 108 -14.42 -6.36 -18.09
CA ILE A 108 -14.85 -6.48 -16.69
C ILE A 108 -14.37 -5.23 -15.94
N PHE A 109 -15.30 -4.32 -15.65
CA PHE A 109 -15.02 -3.03 -14.99
C PHE A 109 -13.79 -2.31 -15.58
N PRO A 110 -13.76 -2.03 -16.89
CA PRO A 110 -12.53 -1.65 -17.59
C PRO A 110 -11.94 -0.35 -17.04
N HIS A 111 -12.75 0.65 -16.72
CA HIS A 111 -12.27 1.91 -16.16
C HIS A 111 -11.61 1.74 -14.79
N LEU A 112 -12.25 0.99 -13.89
CA LEU A 112 -11.70 0.67 -12.58
C LEU A 112 -10.40 -0.15 -12.69
N SER A 113 -10.43 -1.18 -13.54
CA SER A 113 -9.29 -2.08 -13.75
C SER A 113 -8.08 -1.31 -14.29
N ILE A 114 -8.27 -0.46 -15.29
CA ILE A 114 -7.20 0.39 -15.84
C ILE A 114 -6.72 1.40 -14.80
N PHE A 115 -7.63 2.06 -14.07
CA PHE A 115 -7.27 3.03 -13.04
C PHE A 115 -6.33 2.41 -12.00
N PHE A 116 -6.70 1.26 -11.43
CA PHE A 116 -5.86 0.59 -10.44
C PHE A 116 -4.60 -0.03 -11.07
N ALA A 117 -4.65 -0.53 -12.30
CA ALA A 117 -3.47 -1.04 -13.01
C ALA A 117 -2.40 0.04 -13.24
N VAL A 118 -2.75 1.33 -13.15
CA VAL A 118 -1.80 2.45 -13.27
C VAL A 118 -1.43 3.02 -11.90
N VAL A 119 -2.43 3.37 -11.09
CA VAL A 119 -2.21 4.05 -9.81
C VAL A 119 -1.46 3.15 -8.83
N ASP A 120 -1.78 1.86 -8.81
CA ASP A 120 -1.20 0.93 -7.86
C ASP A 120 0.32 0.72 -8.07
N PRO A 121 0.79 0.38 -9.30
CA PRO A 121 2.21 0.34 -9.61
C PRO A 121 2.92 1.66 -9.40
N ALA A 122 2.29 2.80 -9.73
CA ALA A 122 2.90 4.11 -9.57
C ALA A 122 3.25 4.39 -8.10
N MET A 123 2.32 4.07 -7.18
CA MET A 123 2.57 4.16 -5.74
C MET A 123 3.65 3.15 -5.30
N ALA A 124 3.68 1.93 -5.83
CA ALA A 124 4.72 0.95 -5.52
C ALA A 124 6.13 1.40 -5.99
N ILE A 125 6.22 2.00 -7.18
CA ILE A 125 7.44 2.61 -7.70
C ILE A 125 7.88 3.77 -6.80
N GLY A 126 6.95 4.58 -6.29
CA GLY A 126 7.25 5.59 -5.28
C GLY A 126 7.94 5.02 -4.03
N ALA A 127 7.43 3.90 -3.50
CA ALA A 127 8.06 3.19 -2.37
C ALA A 127 9.46 2.66 -2.74
N TYR A 128 9.62 2.11 -3.94
CA TYR A 128 10.91 1.65 -4.47
C TYR A 128 11.94 2.78 -4.54
N LEU A 129 11.57 3.95 -5.08
CA LEU A 129 12.45 5.11 -5.18
C LEU A 129 12.89 5.61 -3.81
N LEU A 130 11.96 5.65 -2.83
CA LEU A 130 12.28 6.02 -1.45
C LEU A 130 13.20 5.01 -0.77
N LEU A 131 13.10 3.72 -1.10
CA LEU A 131 13.97 2.67 -0.58
C LEU A 131 15.42 2.81 -1.10
N HIS A 132 15.59 3.34 -2.32
CA HIS A 132 16.89 3.53 -2.95
C HIS A 132 17.51 4.92 -2.71
N ARG A 133 16.76 5.85 -2.13
CA ARG A 133 17.32 7.12 -1.64
C ARG A 133 18.25 6.83 -0.47
N ARG A 134 19.57 6.92 -0.71
CA ARG A 134 20.58 6.92 0.36
C ARG A 134 20.32 8.11 1.29
N ALA A 135 20.30 7.89 2.60
CA ALA A 135 20.44 8.99 3.54
C ALA A 135 21.76 9.71 3.26
N PRO A 136 21.84 11.05 3.37
CA PRO A 136 23.12 11.75 3.40
C PRO A 136 23.99 11.08 4.46
N MET A 137 25.23 10.71 4.12
CA MET A 137 26.15 10.21 5.13
C MET A 137 26.23 11.25 6.26
N PRO A 138 26.08 10.85 7.54
CA PRO A 138 26.47 11.76 8.61
C PRO A 138 27.93 12.12 8.36
N SER A 139 28.25 13.41 8.32
CA SER A 139 29.61 13.87 8.16
C SER A 139 30.43 13.18 9.26
N ARG A 140 31.31 12.25 8.89
CA ARG A 140 32.36 11.80 9.80
C ARG A 140 33.12 13.07 10.14
N SER A 141 33.05 13.52 11.39
CA SER A 141 33.97 14.55 11.84
C SER A 141 35.39 14.00 11.57
N PRO A 142 36.32 14.79 11.00
CA PRO A 142 37.68 14.32 10.73
C PRO A 142 38.46 14.01 12.01
N PHE A 143 37.92 14.37 13.17
CA PHE A 143 38.60 14.35 14.45
C PHE A 143 37.95 13.33 15.37
N GLY A 144 38.23 12.05 15.08
CA GLY A 144 38.23 11.01 16.09
C GLY A 144 39.43 11.22 17.02
N VAL A 145 39.32 12.18 17.94
CA VAL A 145 40.25 12.27 19.06
C VAL A 145 39.82 11.24 20.09
N ARG A 146 40.56 10.12 20.15
CA ARG A 146 40.70 9.35 21.39
C ARG A 146 41.36 10.27 22.41
N ALA A 147 40.71 10.53 23.55
CA ALA A 147 41.40 10.97 24.75
C ALA A 147 41.62 9.74 25.66
N PRO A 148 42.88 9.42 26.01
CA PRO A 148 43.20 8.39 26.99
C PRO A 148 43.08 8.95 28.43
N ASN A 149 42.33 8.22 29.27
CA ASN A 149 42.62 7.77 30.63
C ASN A 149 41.32 7.43 31.36
#